data_AF-A0A515KM52-F1
#
_entry.id   AF-A0A515KM52-F1
#
_cell.length_a   1.000
_cell.length_b   1.000
_cell.length_c   1.000
_cell.angle_alpha   90.00
_cell.angle_beta   90.00
_cell.angle_gamma   90.00
#
_symmetry.space_group_name_H-M   'P 1'
#
loop_
_entity.id
_entity.type
_entity.pdbx_description
1 polymer ?
#
loop_
_entity_poly.entity_id
_entity_poly.type
_entity_poly.pdbx_seq_one_letter_code
_entity_poly.pdbx_strand_id
1 'polypeptide(L)'
;MAWAFDTLGYSKRLRDAGVQTNHAEAHAEATRDFVMTELVTKTDLLVAMSDFDARLLATRNDLQAAIEKSALQVTIRLGGIVALGVGLLAALQRIH
;
A
#
# COMPACT_ATOMS: atom_id res chain seq x y z
N MET A 1 0.87 22.97 -5.35
CA MET A 1 -0.18 23.99 -5.13
C MET A 1 -0.82 23.65 -3.79
N ALA A 2 -0.43 24.35 -2.73
CA ALA A 2 -1.05 24.16 -1.41
C ALA A 2 -2.46 24.75 -1.47
N TRP A 3 -3.47 23.98 -1.07
CA TRP A 3 -4.83 24.50 -0.94
C TRP A 3 -4.83 25.41 0.29
N ALA A 4 -4.70 26.72 0.08
CA ALA A 4 -4.70 27.67 1.19
C ALA A 4 -6.14 27.87 1.67
N PHE A 5 -6.34 27.78 2.98
CA PHE A 5 -7.61 28.17 3.60
C PHE A 5 -7.88 29.65 3.32
N ASP A 6 -9.05 29.96 2.72
CA ASP A 6 -9.48 31.33 2.43
C ASP A 6 -10.04 32.00 3.68
N THR A 7 -9.13 32.53 4.49
CA THR A 7 -9.44 33.24 5.75
C THR A 7 -10.35 34.44 5.52
N LEU A 8 -10.20 35.17 4.39
CA LEU A 8 -10.96 36.38 4.10
C LEU A 8 -12.41 36.07 3.71
N GLY A 9 -12.61 35.08 2.83
CA GLY A 9 -13.96 34.64 2.47
C GLY A 9 -14.70 34.04 3.67
N TYR A 10 -13.98 33.33 4.54
CA TYR A 10 -14.55 32.73 5.75
C TYR A 10 -14.99 33.79 6.78
N SER A 11 -14.14 34.78 7.09
CA SER A 11 -14.51 35.87 8.01
C SER A 11 -15.68 36.70 7.46
N LYS A 12 -15.72 36.94 6.15
CA LYS A 12 -16.83 37.63 5.49
C LYS A 12 -18.16 36.88 5.66
N ARG A 13 -18.17 35.55 5.47
CA ARG A 13 -19.39 34.74 5.72
C ARG A 13 -19.86 34.80 7.16
N LEU A 14 -18.94 34.78 8.12
CA LEU A 14 -19.30 34.91 9.55
C LEU A 14 -19.94 36.28 9.84
N ARG A 15 -19.40 37.35 9.26
CA ARG A 15 -19.97 38.70 9.39
C ARG A 15 -21.35 38.81 8.77
N ASP A 16 -21.55 38.24 7.57
CA ASP A 16 -22.84 38.23 6.89
C ASP A 16 -23.90 37.45 7.69
N ALA A 17 -23.47 36.49 8.53
CA ALA A 17 -24.30 35.75 9.47
C ALA A 17 -24.51 36.46 10.83
N GLY A 18 -23.99 37.68 11.00
CA GLY A 18 -24.17 38.49 12.21
C GLY A 18 -23.09 38.34 13.28
N VAL A 19 -21.98 37.63 13.01
CA VAL A 19 -20.84 37.57 13.91
C VAL A 19 -20.08 38.90 13.88
N GLN A 20 -19.74 39.45 15.05
CA GLN A 20 -18.95 40.69 15.10
C GLN A 20 -17.61 40.52 14.39
N THR A 21 -17.15 41.55 13.68
CA THR A 21 -15.92 41.54 12.87
C THR A 21 -14.72 40.95 13.59
N ASN A 22 -14.47 41.39 14.83
CA ASN A 22 -13.33 40.96 15.63
C ASN A 22 -13.37 39.44 15.92
N HIS A 23 -14.56 38.91 16.17
CA HIS A 23 -14.76 37.48 16.39
C HIS A 23 -14.71 36.68 15.10
N ALA A 24 -15.23 37.23 14.00
CA ALA A 24 -15.19 36.59 12.69
C ALA A 24 -13.76 36.44 12.15
N GLU A 25 -12.92 37.45 12.33
CA GLU A 25 -11.51 37.42 11.98
C GLU A 25 -10.73 36.45 12.87
N ALA A 26 -10.92 36.52 14.19
CA ALA A 26 -10.29 35.59 15.13
C ALA A 26 -10.69 34.13 14.87
N HIS A 27 -11.95 33.87 14.52
CA HIS A 27 -12.41 32.54 14.12
C HIS A 27 -11.75 32.07 12.83
N ALA A 28 -11.63 32.94 11.83
CA ALA A 28 -11.02 32.57 10.56
C ALA A 28 -9.53 32.25 10.72
N GLU A 29 -8.82 33.03 11.53
CA GLU A 29 -7.40 32.83 11.82
C GLU A 29 -7.16 31.56 12.64
N ALA A 30 -7.93 31.35 13.72
CA ALA A 30 -7.88 30.10 14.48
C ALA A 30 -8.20 28.89 13.60
N THR A 31 -9.22 28.98 12.74
CA THR A 31 -9.57 27.88 11.83
C THR A 31 -8.43 27.57 10.88
N ARG A 32 -7.79 28.59 10.28
CA ARG A 32 -6.60 28.38 9.44
C ARG A 32 -5.51 27.66 10.20
N ASP A 33 -5.18 28.14 11.40
CA ASP A 33 -4.02 27.65 12.14
C ASP A 33 -4.20 26.21 12.63
N PHE A 34 -5.43 25.81 13.02
CA PHE A 34 -5.74 24.44 13.43
C PHE A 34 -6.06 23.50 12.28
N VAL A 35 -6.74 23.98 11.22
CA VAL A 35 -7.10 23.12 10.09
C VAL A 35 -5.85 22.83 9.27
N MET A 36 -5.06 23.85 8.90
CA MET A 36 -3.91 23.69 8.00
C MET A 36 -2.77 22.83 8.58
N THR A 37 -2.70 22.65 9.89
CA THR A 37 -1.70 21.78 10.53
C THR A 37 -1.99 20.29 10.35
N GLU A 38 -3.26 19.91 10.20
CA GLU A 38 -3.68 18.50 10.11
C GLU A 38 -3.93 18.04 8.67
N LEU A 39 -3.80 18.91 7.67
CA LEU A 39 -3.97 18.48 6.27
C LEU A 39 -2.78 17.67 5.78
N VAL A 40 -3.08 16.46 5.34
CA VAL A 40 -2.20 15.67 4.48
C VAL A 40 -1.97 16.45 3.19
N THR A 41 -0.70 16.69 2.87
CA THR A 41 -0.33 17.39 1.64
C THR A 41 -0.32 16.42 0.45
N LYS A 42 -0.34 16.96 -0.77
CA LYS A 42 -0.16 16.14 -1.98
C LYS A 42 1.16 15.37 -1.95
N THR A 43 2.20 15.94 -1.37
CA THR A 43 3.51 15.29 -1.23
C THR A 43 3.42 14.07 -0.33
N ASP A 44 2.73 14.20 0.81
CA ASP A 44 2.56 13.08 1.75
C ASP A 44 1.80 11.92 1.10
N LEU A 45 0.76 12.22 0.32
CA LEU A 45 0.04 11.22 -0.45
C LEU A 45 0.92 10.53 -1.50
N LEU A 46 1.75 11.30 -2.23
CA LEU A 46 2.66 10.74 -3.22
C LEU A 46 3.71 9.82 -2.58
N VAL A 47 4.22 10.19 -1.41
CA VAL A 47 5.15 9.35 -0.64
C VAL A 47 4.46 8.06 -0.20
N ALA A 48 3.26 8.15 0.35
CA ALA A 48 2.49 6.97 0.77
C ALA A 48 2.15 6.03 -0.40
N MET A 49 1.78 6.58 -1.56
CA MET A 49 1.54 5.79 -2.77
C MET A 49 2.81 5.11 -3.27
N SER A 50 3.93 5.84 -3.30
CA SER A 50 5.23 5.28 -3.71
C SER A 50 5.69 4.14 -2.79
N ASP A 51 5.51 4.29 -1.47
CA ASP A 51 5.81 3.22 -0.51
C ASP A 51 4.91 2.01 -0.73
N PHE A 52 3.61 2.24 -0.94
CA PHE A 52 2.66 1.18 -1.21
C PHE A 52 3.02 0.39 -2.49
N ASP A 53 3.35 1.07 -3.59
CA ASP A 53 3.77 0.43 -4.84
C ASP A 53 5.05 -0.40 -4.64
N ALA A 54 6.02 0.10 -3.88
CA ALA A 54 7.23 -0.64 -3.55
C ALA A 54 6.93 -1.93 -2.76
N ARG A 55 6.03 -1.85 -1.77
CA ARG A 55 5.62 -3.02 -0.97
C ARG A 55 4.82 -4.03 -1.80
N LEU A 56 4.00 -3.56 -2.74
CA LEU A 56 3.28 -4.41 -3.67
C LEU A 56 4.25 -5.19 -4.58
N LEU A 57 5.26 -4.51 -5.13
CA LEU A 57 6.29 -5.12 -5.97
C LEU A 57 7.12 -6.15 -5.19
N ALA A 58 7.52 -5.82 -3.96
CA ALA A 58 8.24 -6.74 -3.10
C ALA A 58 7.41 -8.01 -2.82
N THR A 59 6.14 -7.84 -2.41
CA THR A 59 5.23 -8.95 -2.14
C THR A 59 5.01 -9.83 -3.37
N ARG A 60 4.88 -9.23 -4.55
CA ARG A 60 4.75 -9.96 -5.81
C ARG A 60 5.99 -10.81 -6.11
N ASN A 61 7.18 -10.24 -5.94
CA ASN A 61 8.44 -10.95 -6.18
C ASN A 61 8.62 -12.12 -5.20
N ASP A 62 8.29 -11.91 -3.93
CA ASP A 62 8.36 -12.95 -2.91
C ASP A 62 7.39 -14.11 -3.22
N LEU A 63 6.16 -13.79 -3.62
CA LEU A 63 5.18 -14.80 -4.05
C LEU A 63 5.66 -15.56 -5.29
N GLN A 64 6.22 -14.86 -6.28
CA GLN A 64 6.75 -15.50 -7.47
C GLN A 64 7.90 -16.47 -7.12
N ALA A 65 8.85 -16.05 -6.28
CA ALA A 65 9.94 -16.91 -5.83
C ALA A 65 9.43 -18.12 -5.04
N ALA A 66 8.41 -17.95 -4.19
CA ALA A 66 7.78 -19.04 -3.45
C ALA A 66 7.08 -20.05 -4.37
N ILE A 67 6.41 -19.58 -5.42
CA ILE A 67 5.76 -20.42 -6.44
C ILE A 67 6.83 -21.20 -7.22
N GLU A 68 7.86 -20.53 -7.73
CA GLU A 68 8.94 -21.17 -8.50
C GLU A 68 9.66 -22.25 -7.66
N LYS A 69 9.95 -21.94 -6.40
CA LYS A 69 10.54 -22.91 -5.46
C LYS A 69 9.62 -24.12 -5.23
N SER A 70 8.33 -23.89 -5.05
CA SER A 70 7.36 -24.96 -4.83
C SER A 70 7.21 -25.83 -6.09
N ALA A 71 7.18 -25.23 -7.27
CA ALA A 71 7.12 -25.94 -8.55
C ALA A 71 8.36 -26.82 -8.77
N LEU A 72 9.56 -26.31 -8.46
CA LEU A 72 10.80 -27.08 -8.53
C LEU A 72 10.78 -28.26 -7.55
N GLN A 73 10.37 -28.04 -6.30
CA GLN A 73 10.28 -29.12 -5.30
C GLN A 73 9.28 -30.20 -5.70
N VAL A 74 8.11 -29.82 -6.25
CA VAL A 74 7.13 -30.79 -6.75
C VAL A 74 7.72 -31.61 -7.90
N THR A 75 8.40 -30.97 -8.85
CA THR A 75 9.04 -31.64 -9.99
C THR A 75 10.11 -32.64 -9.53
N ILE A 76 10.97 -32.23 -8.59
CA ILE A 76 12.02 -33.09 -8.03
C ILE A 76 11.41 -34.28 -7.28
N ARG A 77 10.39 -34.06 -6.45
CA ARG A 77 9.72 -35.13 -5.70
C ARG A 77 9.04 -36.13 -6.63
N LEU A 78 8.33 -35.64 -7.65
CA LEU A 78 7.68 -36.51 -8.65
C LEU A 78 8.72 -37.31 -9.44
N GLY A 79 9.78 -36.66 -9.94
CA GLY A 79 10.88 -37.34 -10.64
C GLY A 79 11.55 -38.41 -9.78
N GLY A 80 11.80 -38.12 -8.50
CA GLY A 80 12.34 -39.08 -7.54
C GLY A 80 11.42 -40.28 -7.31
N ILE A 81 10.11 -40.05 -7.11
CA ILE A 81 9.12 -41.12 -6.95
C ILE A 81 9.05 -42.01 -8.21
N VAL A 82 9.03 -41.41 -9.40
CA VAL A 82 9.01 -42.16 -10.67
C VAL A 82 10.30 -42.97 -10.84
N ALA A 83 11.47 -42.39 -10.61
CA ALA A 83 12.74 -43.09 -10.73
C ALA A 83 12.85 -44.28 -9.76
N LEU A 84 12.42 -44.10 -8.51
CA LEU A 84 12.35 -45.18 -7.52
C LEU A 84 11.37 -46.28 -7.96
N GLY A 85 10.18 -45.92 -8.42
CA GLY A 85 9.19 -46.88 -8.90
C GLY A 85 9.69 -47.72 -10.07
N VAL A 86 10.29 -47.08 -11.08
CA VAL A 86 10.87 -47.77 -12.24
C VAL A 86 12.04 -48.66 -11.83
N GLY A 87 12.92 -48.18 -10.93
CA GLY A 87 14.06 -48.96 -10.44
C GLY A 87 13.64 -50.23 -9.71
N LEU A 88 12.61 -50.15 -8.86
CA LEU A 88 12.04 -51.31 -8.16
C LEU A 88 11.44 -52.33 -9.13
N LEU A 89 10.68 -51.87 -10.13
CA LEU A 89 10.11 -52.74 -11.15
C LEU A 89 11.17 -53.47 -11.98
N ALA A 90 12.23 -52.76 -12.40
CA ALA A 90 13.33 -53.36 -13.16
C ALA A 90 14.11 -54.41 -12.33
N ALA A 91 14.29 -54.16 -11.02
CA ALA A 91 14.94 -55.12 -10.13
C ALA A 91 14.12 -56.41 -9.96
N LEU A 92 12.80 -56.31 -9.85
CA LEU A 92 11.91 -57.47 -9.76
C LEU A 92 11.91 -58.30 -11.05
N GLN A 93 11.91 -57.66 -12.22
CA GLN A 93 11.97 -58.35 -13.51
C GLN A 93 13.28 -59.11 -13.72
N ARG A 94 14.39 -58.68 -13.09
CA ARG A 94 15.68 -59.38 -13.19
C ARG A 94 15.77 -60.63 -12.31
N ILE A 95 14.91 -60.75 -11.30
CA ILE A 95 14.90 -61.85 -10.32
C ILE A 95 13.96 -63.00 -10.74
N HIS A 96 12.98 -62.73 -11.60
CA HIS A 96 12.19 -63.76 -12.31
C HIS A 96 12.86 -64.15 -13.63
#